data_AF-A0A3B1APY5-F1
#
_entry.id   AF-A0A3B1APY5-F1
#
_cell.length_a   1.000
_cell.length_b   1.000
_cell.length_c   1.000
_cell.angle_alpha   90.00
_cell.angle_beta   90.00
_cell.angle_gamma   90.00
#
_symmetry.space_group_name_H-M   'P 1'
#
loop_
_entity.id
_entity.type
_entity.pdbx_description
1 polymer ?
#
loop_
_entity_poly.entity_id
_entity_poly.type
_entity_poly.pdbx_seq_one_letter_code
_entity_poly.pdbx_strand_id
1 'polypeptide(L)'
;HFKTKDEILDAVISYRLSKTNKMLKSWEIEGDTPERRIRSFINILVMNRSKIKNYGCPVGTLCSELVKLNHPSLKQANELLTLFRLWLKRQFELLGHKKNADNLAMHLLVRSQGIATLSSAFHDEEFIKNEVNDLDVWLSLYTNSLLKSNKEVI
;
A
#
# COMPACT_ATOMS: atom_id res chain seq x y z
N HIS A 1 -5.49 -20.66 -24.67
CA HIS A 1 -6.07 -20.74 -23.31
C HIS A 1 -7.14 -19.69 -23.05
N PHE A 2 -7.03 -18.45 -23.53
CA PHE A 2 -8.07 -17.42 -23.42
C PHE A 2 -8.62 -17.01 -24.79
N LYS A 3 -9.89 -16.61 -24.84
CA LYS A 3 -10.63 -16.22 -26.04
C LYS A 3 -10.78 -14.70 -26.18
N THR A 4 -10.72 -13.95 -25.08
CA THR A 4 -10.88 -12.48 -25.09
C THR A 4 -9.82 -11.77 -24.24
N LYS A 5 -9.67 -10.46 -24.44
CA LYS A 5 -8.84 -9.62 -23.57
C LYS A 5 -9.36 -9.55 -22.15
N ASP A 6 -10.68 -9.60 -21.97
CA ASP A 6 -11.34 -9.56 -20.67
C ASP A 6 -11.04 -10.83 -19.87
N GLU A 7 -11.08 -12.00 -20.52
CA GLU A 7 -10.66 -13.25 -19.88
C GLU A 7 -9.20 -13.23 -19.42
N ILE A 8 -8.32 -12.60 -20.22
CA ILE A 8 -6.91 -12.40 -19.84
C ILE A 8 -6.80 -11.43 -18.66
N LEU A 9 -7.55 -10.32 -18.70
CA LEU A 9 -7.55 -9.30 -17.66
C LEU A 9 -8.00 -9.88 -16.31
N ASP A 10 -9.10 -10.63 -16.29
CA ASP A 10 -9.62 -11.26 -15.07
C ASP A 10 -8.63 -12.28 -14.50
N ALA A 11 -7.96 -13.05 -15.37
CA ALA A 11 -6.89 -13.96 -14.95
C ALA A 11 -5.69 -13.19 -14.37
N VAL A 12 -5.31 -12.06 -14.95
CA VAL A 12 -4.24 -11.19 -14.45
C VAL A 12 -4.60 -10.57 -13.10
N ILE A 13 -5.84 -10.08 -12.93
CA ILE A 13 -6.32 -9.52 -11.66
C ILE A 13 -6.29 -10.59 -10.58
N SER A 14 -6.80 -11.79 -10.87
CA SER A 14 -6.79 -12.94 -9.95
C SER A 14 -5.37 -13.33 -9.54
N TYR A 15 -4.44 -13.37 -10.50
CA TYR A 15 -3.03 -13.61 -10.23
C TYR A 15 -2.42 -12.52 -9.33
N ARG A 16 -2.69 -11.23 -9.62
CA ARG A 16 -2.22 -10.11 -8.81
C ARG A 16 -2.78 -10.17 -7.39
N LEU A 17 -4.05 -10.52 -7.21
CA LEU A 17 -4.67 -10.70 -5.88
C LEU A 17 -3.97 -11.80 -5.08
N SER A 18 -3.71 -12.96 -5.71
CA SER A 18 -2.96 -14.06 -5.07
C SER A 18 -1.55 -13.62 -4.67
N LYS A 19 -0.84 -12.93 -5.57
CA LYS A 19 0.52 -12.45 -5.33
C LYS A 19 0.57 -11.41 -4.21
N THR A 20 -0.35 -10.44 -4.21
CA THR A 20 -0.46 -9.41 -3.16
C THR A 20 -0.76 -10.05 -1.81
N ASN A 21 -1.70 -10.99 -1.73
CA ASN A 21 -1.97 -11.73 -0.49
C ASN A 21 -0.74 -12.47 0.05
N LYS A 22 0.02 -13.15 -0.82
CA LYS A 22 1.26 -13.84 -0.42
C LYS A 22 2.31 -12.86 0.12
N MET A 23 2.47 -11.72 -0.53
CA MET A 23 3.40 -10.67 -0.11
C MET A 23 3.00 -10.05 1.24
N LEU A 24 1.71 -9.74 1.44
CA LEU A 24 1.23 -9.23 2.73
C LEU A 24 1.46 -10.23 3.87
N LYS A 25 1.23 -11.52 3.61
CA LYS A 25 1.54 -12.59 4.56
C LYS A 25 3.02 -12.73 4.84
N SER A 26 3.89 -12.61 3.84
CA SER A 26 5.34 -12.72 4.05
C SER A 26 5.84 -11.60 4.95
N TRP A 27 5.34 -10.37 4.78
CA TRP A 27 5.67 -9.27 5.70
C TRP A 27 5.22 -9.52 7.14
N GLU A 28 4.06 -10.15 7.34
CA GLU A 28 3.62 -10.52 8.70
C GLU A 28 4.56 -11.54 9.35
N ILE A 29 5.13 -12.45 8.57
CA ILE A 29 6.08 -13.47 9.03
C ILE A 29 7.46 -12.85 9.30
N GLU A 30 7.95 -11.99 8.40
CA GLU A 30 9.29 -11.39 8.47
C GLU A 30 9.37 -10.20 9.44
N GLY A 31 8.25 -9.53 9.69
CA GLY A 31 8.18 -8.35 10.55
C GLY A 31 7.79 -8.71 11.98
N ASP A 32 8.71 -8.52 12.93
CA ASP A 32 8.48 -8.81 14.36
C ASP A 32 7.42 -7.89 15.00
N THR A 33 7.27 -6.66 14.50
CA THR A 33 6.35 -5.66 15.04
C THR A 33 5.42 -5.11 13.96
N PRO A 34 4.20 -4.66 14.32
CA PRO A 34 3.29 -4.00 13.37
C PRO A 34 3.92 -2.78 12.67
N GLU A 35 4.80 -2.05 13.37
CA GLU A 35 5.59 -0.97 12.78
C GLU A 35 6.48 -1.46 11.63
N ARG A 36 7.29 -2.50 11.86
CA ARG A 36 8.19 -3.06 10.83
C ARG A 36 7.40 -3.58 9.62
N ARG A 37 6.20 -4.12 9.86
CA ARG A 37 5.28 -4.56 8.81
C ARG A 37 4.79 -3.37 7.99
N ILE A 38 4.30 -2.30 8.62
CA ILE A 38 3.88 -1.08 7.90
C ILE A 38 5.05 -0.46 7.13
N ARG A 39 6.25 -0.45 7.71
CA ARG A 39 7.47 -0.01 7.01
C ARG A 39 7.79 -0.86 5.77
N SER A 40 7.48 -2.15 5.79
CA SER A 40 7.59 -3.01 4.60
C SER A 40 6.65 -2.57 3.48
N PHE A 41 5.43 -2.14 3.82
CA PHE A 41 4.52 -1.52 2.86
C PHE A 41 5.08 -0.22 2.28
N ILE A 42 5.63 0.67 3.12
CA ILE A 42 6.25 1.93 2.68
C ILE A 42 7.42 1.63 1.72
N ASN A 43 8.27 0.67 2.09
CA ASN A 43 9.47 0.31 1.33
C ASN A 43 9.19 -0.27 -0.07
N ILE A 44 7.96 -0.71 -0.36
CA ILE A 44 7.57 -1.06 -1.74
C ILE A 44 7.87 0.06 -2.72
N LEU A 45 7.68 1.32 -2.31
CA LEU A 45 7.89 2.48 -3.16
C LEU A 45 9.37 2.57 -3.59
N VAL A 46 10.31 2.37 -2.67
CA VAL A 46 11.75 2.36 -2.96
C VAL A 46 12.14 1.13 -3.77
N MET A 47 11.66 -0.05 -3.38
CA MET A 47 11.97 -1.32 -4.04
C MET A 47 11.52 -1.33 -5.50
N ASN A 48 10.39 -0.68 -5.80
CA ASN A 48 9.81 -0.62 -7.14
C ASN A 48 10.00 0.74 -7.82
N ARG A 49 10.86 1.62 -7.29
CA ARG A 49 11.00 3.02 -7.74
C ARG A 49 11.15 3.18 -9.25
N SER A 50 11.99 2.35 -9.89
CA SER A 50 12.21 2.42 -11.34
C SER A 50 10.95 2.06 -12.13
N LYS A 51 10.18 1.06 -11.67
CA LYS A 51 8.90 0.68 -12.28
C LYS A 51 7.83 1.72 -12.02
N ILE A 52 7.78 2.27 -10.81
CA ILE A 52 6.84 3.33 -10.43
C ILE A 52 7.09 4.60 -11.24
N LYS A 53 8.35 4.99 -11.42
CA LYS A 53 8.74 6.11 -12.28
C LYS A 53 8.25 5.92 -13.72
N ASN A 54 8.38 4.71 -14.26
CA ASN A 54 8.07 4.48 -15.67
C ASN A 54 6.59 4.19 -15.94
N TYR A 55 5.85 3.65 -14.97
CA TYR A 55 4.51 3.10 -15.19
C TYR A 55 3.48 3.45 -14.11
N GLY A 56 3.86 4.27 -13.12
CA GLY A 56 3.04 4.58 -11.95
C GLY A 56 2.85 3.40 -11.00
N CYS A 57 1.93 3.56 -10.04
CA CYS A 57 1.54 2.46 -9.17
C CYS A 57 0.78 1.39 -9.98
N PRO A 58 1.21 0.12 -9.99
CA PRO A 58 0.61 -0.92 -10.84
C PRO A 58 -0.86 -1.22 -10.50
N VAL A 59 -1.30 -0.92 -9.28
CA VAL A 59 -2.71 -1.06 -8.86
C VAL A 59 -3.49 0.21 -9.18
N GLY A 60 -2.91 1.38 -8.86
CA GLY A 60 -3.54 2.67 -9.10
C GLY A 60 -3.84 2.91 -10.58
N THR A 61 -2.86 2.70 -11.46
CA THR A 61 -3.04 2.91 -12.91
C THR A 61 -4.07 1.95 -13.50
N LEU A 62 -4.06 0.68 -13.10
CA LEU A 62 -5.08 -0.30 -13.49
C LEU A 62 -6.49 0.17 -13.10
N CYS A 63 -6.70 0.53 -11.84
CA CYS A 63 -8.00 0.98 -11.36
C CYS A 63 -8.44 2.26 -12.09
N SER A 64 -7.56 3.26 -12.23
CA SER A 64 -7.87 4.51 -12.92
C SER A 64 -8.22 4.31 -14.40
N GLU A 65 -7.54 3.40 -15.10
CA GLU A 65 -7.88 3.06 -16.49
C GLU A 65 -9.24 2.36 -16.58
N LEU A 66 -9.50 1.37 -15.71
CA LEU A 66 -10.79 0.66 -15.71
C LEU A 66 -11.96 1.59 -15.35
N VAL A 67 -11.75 2.59 -14.49
CA VAL A 67 -12.73 3.66 -14.23
C VAL A 67 -13.03 4.45 -15.51
N LYS A 68 -12.00 4.90 -16.23
CA LYS A 68 -12.16 5.67 -17.48
C LYS A 68 -12.90 4.87 -18.55
N LEU A 69 -12.69 3.56 -18.57
CA LEU A 69 -13.32 2.63 -19.51
C LEU A 69 -14.72 2.19 -19.08
N ASN A 70 -15.18 2.56 -17.87
CA ASN A 70 -16.38 2.00 -17.24
C ASN A 70 -16.41 0.46 -17.31
N HIS A 71 -15.26 -0.16 -17.05
CA HIS A 71 -15.04 -1.59 -17.30
C HIS A 71 -15.57 -2.47 -16.15
N PRO A 72 -16.25 -3.60 -16.44
CA PRO A 72 -16.84 -4.47 -15.40
C PRO A 72 -15.81 -5.02 -14.40
N SER A 73 -14.59 -5.34 -14.85
CA SER A 73 -13.51 -5.82 -13.98
C SER A 73 -13.00 -4.79 -12.96
N LEU A 74 -13.46 -3.53 -13.00
CA LEU A 74 -13.10 -2.50 -12.00
C LEU A 74 -13.40 -2.98 -10.57
N LYS A 75 -14.54 -3.65 -10.36
CA LYS A 75 -14.92 -4.15 -9.04
C LYS A 75 -13.86 -5.11 -8.49
N GLN A 76 -13.40 -6.04 -9.32
CA GLN A 76 -12.39 -7.01 -8.95
C GLN A 76 -11.00 -6.37 -8.80
N ALA A 77 -10.64 -5.43 -9.68
CA ALA A 77 -9.37 -4.71 -9.58
C ALA A 77 -9.27 -3.91 -8.27
N ASN A 78 -10.37 -3.29 -7.82
CA ASN A 78 -10.43 -2.55 -6.56
C ASN A 78 -10.17 -3.42 -5.33
N GLU A 79 -10.40 -4.74 -5.40
CA GLU A 79 -10.07 -5.65 -4.31
C GLU A 79 -8.57 -5.61 -3.95
N LEU A 80 -7.69 -5.28 -4.91
CA LEU A 80 -6.26 -5.07 -4.63
C LEU A 80 -6.03 -3.92 -3.65
N LEU A 81 -6.70 -2.78 -3.83
CA LEU A 81 -6.63 -1.65 -2.91
C LEU A 81 -7.29 -1.99 -1.56
N THR A 82 -8.40 -2.74 -1.59
CA THR A 82 -9.07 -3.21 -0.38
C THR A 82 -8.18 -4.14 0.45
N LEU A 83 -7.41 -5.03 -0.17
CA LEU A 83 -6.45 -5.88 0.53
C LEU A 83 -5.42 -5.04 1.31
N PHE A 84 -4.83 -4.03 0.67
CA PHE A 84 -3.88 -3.13 1.35
C PHE A 84 -4.56 -2.36 2.49
N ARG A 85 -5.74 -1.77 2.26
CA ARG A 85 -6.48 -1.03 3.27
C ARG A 85 -6.76 -1.87 4.51
N LEU A 86 -7.35 -3.05 4.33
CA LEU A 86 -7.73 -3.93 5.44
C LEU A 86 -6.49 -4.47 6.18
N TRP A 87 -5.43 -4.80 5.43
CA TRP A 87 -4.19 -5.25 6.03
C TRP A 87 -3.51 -4.15 6.86
N LEU A 88 -3.38 -2.94 6.31
CA LEU A 88 -2.83 -1.78 7.01
C LEU A 88 -3.66 -1.41 8.24
N LYS A 89 -4.99 -1.45 8.11
CA LYS A 89 -5.90 -1.22 9.24
C LYS A 89 -5.57 -2.17 10.38
N ARG A 90 -5.43 -3.47 10.10
CA ARG A 90 -5.05 -4.46 11.12
C ARG A 90 -3.70 -4.13 11.76
N GLN A 91 -2.70 -3.68 11.01
CA GLN A 91 -1.41 -3.30 11.60
C GLN A 91 -1.56 -2.07 12.52
N PHE A 92 -2.35 -1.06 12.15
CA PHE A 92 -2.63 0.09 13.02
C PHE A 92 -3.47 -0.27 14.25
N GLU A 93 -4.39 -1.23 14.14
CA GLU A 93 -5.11 -1.78 15.30
C GLU A 93 -4.15 -2.45 16.29
N LEU A 94 -3.16 -3.20 15.79
CA LEU A 94 -2.11 -3.84 16.60
C LEU A 94 -1.13 -2.82 17.21
N LEU A 95 -0.94 -1.65 16.59
CA LEU A 95 -0.23 -0.52 17.19
C LEU A 95 -1.04 0.21 18.28
N GLY A 96 -2.30 -0.19 18.53
CA GLY A 96 -3.16 0.40 19.55
C GLY A 96 -4.15 1.45 19.02
N HIS A 97 -4.15 1.76 17.73
CA HIS A 97 -4.96 2.83 17.14
C HIS A 97 -6.36 2.36 16.68
N LYS A 98 -7.00 1.44 17.41
CA LYS A 98 -8.24 0.76 16.97
C LYS A 98 -9.34 1.70 16.43
N LYS A 99 -9.56 2.83 17.10
CA LYS A 99 -10.60 3.81 16.70
C LYS A 99 -10.27 4.55 15.40
N ASN A 100 -8.99 4.71 15.06
CA ASN A 100 -8.53 5.50 13.91
C ASN A 100 -7.82 4.66 12.84
N ALA A 101 -7.73 3.34 13.03
CA ALA A 101 -6.88 2.47 12.23
C ALA A 101 -7.22 2.48 10.73
N ASP A 102 -8.51 2.52 10.39
CA ASP A 102 -8.94 2.56 8.99
C ASP A 102 -8.60 3.90 8.32
N ASN A 103 -8.72 5.01 9.05
CA ASN A 103 -8.31 6.33 8.56
C ASN A 103 -6.80 6.41 8.35
N LEU A 104 -6.00 5.86 9.27
CA LEU A 104 -4.54 5.80 9.13
C LEU A 104 -4.12 4.92 7.95
N ALA A 105 -4.77 3.77 7.78
CA ALA A 105 -4.56 2.88 6.64
C ALA A 105 -4.88 3.60 5.31
N MET A 106 -6.03 4.27 5.25
CA MET A 106 -6.43 5.05 4.07
C MET A 106 -5.49 6.22 3.81
N HIS A 107 -5.05 6.94 4.85
CA HIS A 107 -4.12 8.05 4.71
C HIS A 107 -2.78 7.60 4.11
N LEU A 108 -2.22 6.51 4.63
CA LEU A 108 -0.97 5.94 4.11
C LEU A 108 -1.13 5.41 2.67
N LEU A 109 -2.27 4.80 2.36
CA LEU A 109 -2.56 4.33 1.01
C LEU A 109 -2.67 5.49 0.02
N VAL A 110 -3.38 6.57 0.38
CA VAL A 110 -3.51 7.79 -0.43
C VAL A 110 -2.15 8.44 -0.65
N ARG A 111 -1.34 8.60 0.40
CA ARG A 111 0.03 9.13 0.27
C ARG A 111 0.86 8.30 -0.71
N SER A 112 0.83 6.98 -0.59
CA SER A 112 1.56 6.07 -1.48
C SER A 112 1.14 6.19 -2.96
N GLN A 113 -0.17 6.36 -3.22
CA GLN A 113 -0.67 6.61 -4.58
C GLN A 113 -0.26 7.98 -5.11
N GLY A 114 -0.31 9.02 -4.28
CA GLY A 114 0.13 10.37 -4.63
C GLY A 114 1.62 10.41 -5.00
N ILE A 115 2.46 9.80 -4.16
CA ILE A 115 3.90 9.68 -4.41
C ILE A 115 4.14 8.98 -5.74
N ALA A 116 3.51 7.82 -5.96
CA ALA A 116 3.69 7.07 -7.21
C ALA A 116 3.23 7.86 -8.45
N THR A 117 2.15 8.62 -8.33
CA THR A 117 1.61 9.46 -9.42
C THR A 117 2.57 10.58 -9.79
N LEU A 118 3.02 11.38 -8.80
CA LEU A 118 3.91 12.50 -9.04
C LEU A 118 5.30 12.04 -9.49
N SER A 119 5.82 10.96 -8.91
CA SER A 119 7.10 10.38 -9.33
C SER A 119 7.07 9.90 -10.77
N SER A 120 5.94 9.35 -11.22
CA SER A 120 5.77 8.94 -12.61
C SER A 120 5.61 10.13 -13.55
N ALA A 121 4.89 11.18 -13.13
CA ALA A 121 4.67 12.38 -13.94
C ALA A 121 5.95 13.21 -14.12
N PHE A 122 6.77 13.32 -13.08
CA PHE A 122 8.02 14.09 -13.10
C PHE A 122 9.26 13.26 -13.41
N HIS A 123 9.13 11.94 -13.52
CA HIS A 123 10.25 11.00 -13.69
C HIS A 123 11.33 11.11 -12.61
N ASP A 124 10.94 11.39 -11.36
CA ASP A 124 11.85 11.70 -10.26
C ASP A 124 11.94 10.53 -9.25
N GLU A 125 13.09 9.84 -9.22
CA GLU A 125 13.35 8.78 -8.24
C GLU A 125 13.85 9.31 -6.88
N GLU A 126 14.40 10.52 -6.85
CA GLU A 126 14.87 11.15 -5.63
C GLU A 126 13.68 11.60 -4.78
N PHE A 127 12.63 12.12 -5.44
CA PHE A 127 11.34 12.41 -4.81
C PHE A 127 10.76 11.19 -4.08
N ILE A 128 10.83 9.98 -4.67
CA ILE A 128 10.36 8.74 -4.00
C ILE A 128 11.12 8.51 -2.69
N LYS A 129 12.45 8.70 -2.69
CA LYS A 129 13.26 8.46 -1.48
C LYS A 129 12.91 9.47 -0.38
N ASN A 130 12.76 10.73 -0.74
CA ASN A 130 12.40 11.79 0.20
C ASN A 130 11.02 11.54 0.81
N GLU A 131 10.02 11.22 0.00
CA GLU A 131 8.67 10.93 0.49
C GLU A 131 8.60 9.65 1.33
N VAL A 132 9.44 8.65 1.05
CA VAL A 132 9.55 7.45 1.90
C VAL A 132 10.12 7.80 3.28
N ASN A 133 11.15 8.65 3.34
CA ASN A 133 11.66 9.15 4.62
C ASN A 133 10.58 9.92 5.39
N ASP A 134 9.80 10.76 4.71
CA ASP A 134 8.70 11.51 5.32
C ASP A 134 7.58 10.59 5.82
N LEU A 135 7.30 9.49 5.10
CA LEU A 135 6.36 8.46 5.54
C LEU A 135 6.87 7.69 6.77
N ASP A 136 8.18 7.43 6.86
CA ASP A 136 8.80 6.82 8.04
C ASP A 136 8.72 7.74 9.26
N VAL A 137 9.00 9.04 9.07
CA VAL A 137 8.81 10.06 10.11
C VAL A 137 7.35 10.13 10.53
N TRP A 138 6.41 10.17 9.59
CA TRP A 138 4.98 10.16 9.87
C TRP A 138 4.56 8.92 10.65
N LEU A 139 5.02 7.72 10.27
CA LEU A 139 4.73 6.48 10.98
C LEU A 139 5.23 6.52 12.43
N SER A 140 6.41 7.13 12.68
CA SER A 140 6.99 7.23 14.02
C SER A 140 6.11 7.98 15.03
N LEU A 141 5.24 8.88 14.56
CA LEU A 141 4.27 9.59 15.41
C LEU A 141 3.23 8.64 16.01
N TYR A 142 2.97 7.50 15.36
CA TYR A 142 1.99 6.50 15.77
C TYR A 142 2.61 5.28 16.46
N THR A 143 3.93 5.18 16.52
CA THR A 143 4.62 4.07 17.19
C THR A 143 5.11 4.49 18.57
N ASN A 144 5.51 5.76 18.73
CA ASN A 144 6.00 6.32 19.99
C ASN A 144 4.92 6.53 21.07
N SER A 145 3.62 6.40 20.75
CA SER A 145 2.54 6.53 21.74
C SER A 145 2.52 5.39 22.76
N LEU A 146 3.09 4.22 22.43
CA LEU A 146 3.21 3.08 23.36
C LEU A 146 4.27 3.30 24.46
N LEU A 147 5.24 4.20 24.23
CA LEU A 147 6.28 4.51 25.23
C LEU A 147 5.83 5.54 26.27
N LYS A 148 4.81 6.35 25.97
CA LYS A 148 4.27 7.32 26.94
C LYS A 148 3.33 6.68 27.96
N SER A 149 2.57 5.64 27.59
CA SER A 149 1.66 4.94 28.52
C SER A 149 2.37 4.06 29.56
N ASN A 150 3.64 3.69 29.36
CA ASN A 150 4.41 2.88 30.32
C ASN A 150 5.31 3.71 31.26
N LYS A 151 5.31 5.04 31.16
CA LYS A 151 6.10 5.93 32.04
C LYS A 151 5.27 6.64 33.12
N GLU A 152 3.95 6.50 33.12
CA GLU A 152 3.07 7.08 34.16
C GLU A 152 2.70 6.08 35.28
N VAL A 153 3.34 4.91 35.31
CA VAL A 153 3.17 3.90 36.38
C VAL A 153 4.54 3.48 36.92
N ILE A 154 5.30 4.44 37.45
CA ILE A 154 6.39 4.21 38.42
C ILE A 154 6.34 5.34 39.44
#